data_AF-A0A970LLC4-F1
#
_entry.id   AF-A0A970LLC4-F1
#
_cell.length_a   1.000
_cell.length_b   1.000
_cell.length_c   1.000
_cell.angle_alpha   90.00
_cell.angle_beta   90.00
_cell.angle_gamma   90.00
#
_symmetry.space_group_name_H-M   'P 1'
#
loop_
_entity.id
_entity.type
_entity.pdbx_description
1 polymer ?
#
loop_
_entity_poly.entity_id
_entity_poly.type
_entity_poly.pdbx_seq_one_letter_code
_entity_poly.pdbx_strand_id
1 'polypeptide(L)'
;MNFKNLFIEFSEEKRTLTSKKVDSNSNYYRIVMKDMRNNLKNYIQQTNLIVSPSVGRGNYADVPWICILSDNPRISPSAQKGIYIVLLFTKEGDAFYLTLGQVLQILTKRI
;
A
#
# COMPACT_ATOMS: atom_id res chain seq x y z
N MET A 1 1.81 -11.38 -15.10
CA MET A 1 0.41 -11.07 -14.73
C MET A 1 0.20 -9.55 -14.83
N ASN A 2 -0.93 -9.08 -15.36
CA ASN A 2 -1.26 -7.64 -15.36
C ASN A 2 -1.90 -7.22 -14.02
N PHE A 3 -2.02 -5.91 -13.77
CA PHE A 3 -2.56 -5.41 -12.50
C PHE A 3 -4.00 -5.86 -12.23
N LYS A 4 -4.83 -5.95 -13.28
CA LYS A 4 -6.23 -6.38 -13.16
C LYS A 4 -6.36 -7.79 -12.58
N ASN A 5 -5.54 -8.73 -13.05
CA ASN A 5 -5.58 -10.11 -12.55
C ASN A 5 -5.09 -10.19 -11.10
N LEU A 6 -4.04 -9.43 -10.75
CA LEU A 6 -3.57 -9.33 -9.36
C LEU A 6 -4.64 -8.75 -8.45
N PHE A 7 -5.40 -7.77 -8.92
CA PHE A 7 -6.50 -7.17 -8.17
C PHE A 7 -7.64 -8.16 -7.91
N ILE A 8 -7.97 -9.01 -8.89
CA ILE A 8 -8.96 -10.08 -8.71
C ILE A 8 -8.49 -11.08 -7.65
N GLU A 9 -7.25 -11.55 -7.75
CA GLU A 9 -6.66 -12.49 -6.78
C GLU A 9 -6.63 -11.89 -5.36
N PHE A 10 -6.24 -10.63 -5.24
CA PHE A 10 -6.32 -9.88 -3.99
C PHE A 10 -7.75 -9.83 -3.42
N SER A 11 -8.75 -9.57 -4.27
CA SER A 11 -10.16 -9.49 -3.85
C SER A 11 -10.66 -10.82 -3.28
N GLU A 12 -10.30 -11.93 -3.93
CA GLU A 12 -10.64 -13.29 -3.48
C GLU A 12 -9.99 -13.62 -2.15
N GLU A 13 -8.68 -13.35 -2.02
CA GLU A 13 -7.92 -13.55 -0.79
C GLU A 13 -8.44 -12.68 0.36
N LYS A 14 -8.80 -11.40 0.10
CA LYS A 14 -9.34 -10.50 1.12
C LYS A 14 -10.66 -11.03 1.70
N ARG A 15 -11.54 -11.60 0.86
CA ARG A 15 -12.84 -12.15 1.27
C ARG A 15 -12.72 -13.40 2.12
N THR A 16 -11.72 -14.23 1.87
CA THR A 16 -11.48 -15.48 2.60
C THR A 16 -10.57 -15.31 3.82
N LEU A 17 -9.95 -14.14 3.98
CA LEU A 17 -9.06 -13.83 5.09
C LEU A 17 -9.80 -13.80 6.43
N THR A 18 -9.66 -14.88 7.21
CA THR A 18 -10.25 -15.01 8.55
C THR A 18 -9.27 -14.60 9.66
N SER A 19 -7.97 -14.75 9.42
CA SER A 19 -6.94 -14.38 10.40
C SER A 19 -6.88 -12.86 10.57
N LYS A 20 -6.78 -12.41 11.82
CA LYS A 20 -6.53 -11.00 12.15
C LYS A 20 -5.04 -10.65 12.12
N LYS A 21 -4.15 -11.62 12.34
CA LYS A 21 -2.70 -11.39 12.42
C LYS A 21 -2.07 -11.48 11.04
N VAL A 22 -1.14 -10.57 10.78
CA VAL A 22 -0.33 -10.59 9.55
C VAL A 22 0.52 -11.87 9.53
N ASP A 23 0.45 -12.58 8.41
CA ASP A 23 1.30 -13.73 8.12
C ASP A 23 2.08 -13.45 6.84
N SER A 24 3.40 -13.32 6.96
CA SER A 24 4.31 -13.04 5.84
C SER A 24 4.40 -14.19 4.83
N ASN A 25 3.92 -15.38 5.18
CA ASN A 25 3.86 -16.55 4.30
C ASN A 25 2.52 -16.69 3.58
N SER A 26 1.51 -15.91 3.95
CA SER A 26 0.19 -15.96 3.32
C SER A 26 0.20 -15.48 1.87
N ASN A 27 -0.73 -16.00 1.07
CA ASN A 27 -0.89 -15.57 -0.32
C ASN A 27 -1.29 -14.08 -0.39
N TYR A 28 -2.25 -13.66 0.44
CA TYR A 28 -2.63 -12.25 0.60
C TYR A 28 -1.43 -11.32 0.83
N TYR A 29 -0.51 -11.67 1.74
CA TYR A 29 0.71 -10.88 1.96
C TYR A 29 1.60 -10.84 0.71
N ARG A 30 1.81 -11.98 0.05
CA ARG A 30 2.63 -12.07 -1.18
C ARG A 30 2.06 -11.18 -2.28
N ILE A 31 0.76 -11.27 -2.57
CA ILE A 31 0.11 -10.52 -3.66
C ILE A 31 0.31 -9.02 -3.47
N VAL A 32 0.00 -8.49 -2.28
CA VAL A 32 0.06 -7.04 -2.03
C VAL A 32 1.51 -6.56 -1.88
N MET A 33 2.30 -7.24 -1.05
CA MET A 33 3.62 -6.75 -0.65
C MET A 33 4.70 -6.98 -1.71
N LYS A 34 4.50 -7.95 -2.62
CA LYS A 34 5.46 -8.31 -3.66
C LYS A 34 4.88 -8.15 -5.06
N ASP A 35 3.80 -8.84 -5.39
CA ASP A 35 3.38 -8.99 -6.80
C ASP A 35 2.80 -7.70 -7.36
N MET A 36 1.83 -7.08 -6.66
CA MET A 36 1.30 -5.76 -7.01
C MET A 36 2.39 -4.69 -6.96
N ARG A 37 3.28 -4.74 -5.96
CA ARG A 37 4.41 -3.81 -5.84
C ARG A 37 5.30 -3.86 -7.08
N ASN A 38 5.71 -5.05 -7.50
CA ASN A 38 6.60 -5.24 -8.64
C ASN A 38 5.89 -4.89 -9.95
N ASN A 39 4.62 -5.26 -10.08
CA ASN A 39 3.81 -4.90 -11.23
C ASN A 39 3.68 -3.38 -11.40
N LEU A 40 3.38 -2.65 -10.32
CA LEU A 40 3.32 -1.17 -10.35
C LEU A 40 4.68 -0.54 -10.63
N LYS A 41 5.76 -1.05 -10.04
CA LYS A 41 7.13 -0.58 -10.36
C LYS A 41 7.43 -0.70 -11.85
N ASN A 42 7.06 -1.83 -12.46
CA ASN A 42 7.27 -2.08 -13.89
C ASN A 42 6.40 -1.18 -14.80
N TYR A 43 5.24 -0.72 -14.32
CA TYR A 43 4.42 0.26 -15.05
C TYR A 43 4.97 1.68 -14.93
N ILE A 44 5.44 2.08 -13.74
CA ILE A 44 5.89 3.44 -13.46
C ILE A 44 7.25 3.72 -14.12
N GLN A 45 8.20 2.79 -14.02
CA GLN A 45 9.55 2.89 -14.62
C GLN A 45 10.32 4.18 -14.26
N GLN A 46 10.00 4.79 -13.12
CA GLN A 46 10.69 5.97 -12.60
C GLN A 46 11.53 5.58 -11.39
N THR A 47 12.82 5.90 -11.41
CA THR A 47 13.76 5.57 -10.34
C THR A 47 13.58 6.46 -9.10
N ASN A 48 13.06 7.66 -9.28
CA ASN A 48 12.78 8.62 -8.21
C ASN A 48 11.44 8.39 -7.48
N LEU A 49 10.74 7.29 -7.82
CA LEU A 49 9.48 6.91 -7.18
C LEU A 49 9.61 5.53 -6.50
N ILE A 50 9.12 5.47 -5.26
CA ILE A 50 9.17 4.31 -4.38
C ILE A 50 7.75 3.77 -4.19
N VAL A 51 7.48 2.59 -4.74
CA VAL A 51 6.24 1.85 -4.47
C VAL A 51 6.36 1.16 -3.11
N SER A 52 5.50 1.55 -2.17
CA SER A 52 5.49 1.13 -0.76
C SER A 52 4.10 0.60 -0.37
N PRO A 53 3.87 -0.72 -0.43
CA PRO A 53 2.62 -1.34 0.01
C PRO A 53 2.55 -1.55 1.52
N SER A 54 1.34 -1.69 2.05
CA SER A 54 1.09 -2.13 3.42
C SER A 54 -0.21 -2.92 3.52
N VAL A 55 -0.12 -4.07 4.19
CA VAL A 55 -1.28 -4.86 4.64
C VAL A 55 -1.58 -4.67 6.12
N GLY A 56 -0.90 -3.76 6.81
CA GLY A 56 -0.95 -3.59 8.27
C GLY A 56 0.31 -4.09 8.98
N ARG A 57 0.49 -3.71 10.26
CA ARG A 57 1.61 -4.15 11.11
C ARG A 57 1.05 -4.83 12.36
N GLY A 58 1.45 -6.09 12.57
CA GLY A 58 0.93 -6.95 13.64
C GLY A 58 -0.42 -7.57 13.27
N ASN A 59 -1.43 -6.74 13.05
CA ASN A 59 -2.72 -7.16 12.51
C ASN A 59 -2.90 -6.67 11.08
N TYR A 60 -3.67 -7.43 10.30
CA TYR A 60 -4.10 -6.97 8.99
C TYR A 60 -4.92 -5.70 9.14
N ALA A 61 -4.62 -4.72 8.31
CA ALA A 61 -5.45 -3.54 8.17
C ALA A 61 -6.76 -3.94 7.49
N ASP A 62 -7.88 -3.41 8.00
CA ASP A 62 -9.17 -3.55 7.32
C ASP A 62 -9.08 -3.02 5.89
N VAL A 63 -8.36 -1.91 5.72
CA VAL A 63 -8.09 -1.23 4.46
C VAL A 63 -6.59 -1.26 4.18
N PRO A 64 -6.09 -2.20 3.34
CA PRO A 64 -4.72 -2.19 2.87
C PRO A 64 -4.49 -1.05 1.88
N TRP A 65 -3.24 -0.72 1.60
CA TRP A 65 -2.90 0.37 0.67
C TRP A 65 -1.55 0.18 -0.02
N ILE A 66 -1.36 0.91 -1.13
CA ILE A 66 -0.06 1.04 -1.81
C ILE A 66 0.23 2.51 -2.05
N CYS A 67 1.26 3.04 -1.39
CA CYS A 67 1.74 4.40 -1.64
C CYS A 67 2.78 4.42 -2.76
N ILE A 68 2.77 5.49 -3.54
CA ILE A 68 3.82 5.87 -4.48
C ILE A 68 4.45 7.13 -3.91
N LEU A 69 5.62 6.96 -3.30
CA LEU A 69 6.38 8.02 -2.64
C LEU A 69 7.46 8.55 -3.59
N SER A 70 7.82 9.82 -3.46
CA SER A 70 9.09 10.34 -3.96
C SER A 70 10.28 9.83 -3.13
N ASP A 71 11.41 9.57 -3.79
CA ASP A 71 12.70 9.31 -3.15
C ASP A 71 13.31 10.55 -2.48
N ASN A 72 12.84 11.75 -2.84
CA ASN A 72 13.24 13.01 -2.23
C ASN A 72 12.55 13.13 -0.86
N PRO A 73 13.30 13.03 0.26
CA PRO A 73 12.73 13.02 1.61
C PRO A 73 12.10 14.37 2.01
N ARG A 74 12.26 15.42 1.21
CA ARG A 74 11.56 16.71 1.41
C ARG A 74 10.10 16.67 0.93
N ILE A 75 9.75 15.75 0.03
CA ILE A 75 8.39 15.64 -0.54
C ILE A 75 7.56 14.62 0.24
N SER A 76 8.05 13.38 0.34
CA SER A 76 7.31 12.27 0.95
C SER A 76 8.26 11.27 1.63
N PRO A 77 8.86 11.65 2.76
CA PRO A 77 9.83 10.80 3.46
C PRO A 77 9.23 9.46 3.91
N SER A 78 7.92 9.35 4.10
CA SER A 78 7.24 8.09 4.39
C SER A 78 5.73 8.18 4.14
N ALA A 79 5.02 7.06 4.26
CA ALA A 79 3.55 7.05 4.27
C ALA A 79 2.94 7.75 5.51
N GLN A 80 3.75 8.20 6.47
CA GLN A 80 3.30 8.92 7.66
C GLN A 80 3.70 10.41 7.63
N LYS A 81 4.31 10.88 6.54
CA LYS A 81 4.80 12.26 6.44
C LYS A 81 4.96 12.68 4.99
N GLY A 82 4.41 13.85 4.66
CA GLY A 82 4.54 14.49 3.34
C GLY A 82 3.32 14.26 2.46
N ILE A 83 3.50 14.43 1.15
CA ILE A 83 2.43 14.35 0.14
C ILE A 83 2.79 13.27 -0.89
N TYR A 84 1.87 12.35 -1.18
CA TYR A 84 2.12 11.21 -2.05
C TYR A 84 0.84 10.69 -2.71
N ILE A 85 0.99 9.89 -3.76
CA ILE A 85 -0.15 9.18 -4.37
C ILE A 85 -0.39 7.88 -3.61
N VAL A 86 -1.64 7.51 -3.37
CA VAL A 86 -2.00 6.24 -2.73
C VAL A 86 -3.14 5.53 -3.46
N LEU A 87 -2.96 4.22 -3.66
CA LEU A 87 -4.05 3.29 -3.95
C LEU A 87 -4.61 2.80 -2.62
N LEU A 88 -5.82 3.22 -2.28
CA LEU A 88 -6.50 2.87 -1.04
C LEU A 88 -7.60 1.86 -1.35
N PHE A 89 -7.40 0.60 -0.96
CA PHE A 89 -8.38 -0.46 -1.23
C PHE A 89 -9.61 -0.32 -0.34
N THR A 90 -10.76 -0.84 -0.76
CA THR A 90 -11.94 -0.95 0.10
C THR A 90 -11.74 -2.04 1.15
N LYS A 91 -12.51 -1.97 2.24
CA LYS A 91 -12.48 -3.00 3.30
C LYS A 91 -12.89 -4.37 2.74
N GLU A 92 -13.83 -4.34 1.81
CA GLU A 92 -14.41 -5.46 1.10
C GLU A 92 -13.47 -6.03 0.03
N GLY A 93 -12.44 -5.26 -0.38
CA GLY A 93 -11.43 -5.66 -1.36
C GLY A 93 -11.94 -5.70 -2.80
N ASP A 94 -13.09 -5.10 -3.10
CA ASP A 94 -13.76 -5.11 -4.40
C ASP A 94 -13.51 -3.84 -5.25
N ALA A 95 -12.97 -2.79 -4.63
CA ALA A 95 -12.56 -1.56 -5.31
C ALA A 95 -11.31 -0.95 -4.66
N PHE A 96 -10.77 0.09 -5.30
CA PHE A 96 -9.76 0.97 -4.71
C PHE A 96 -9.94 2.39 -5.21
N TYR A 97 -9.51 3.35 -4.39
CA TYR A 97 -9.45 4.76 -4.74
C TYR A 97 -8.01 5.15 -5.07
N LEU A 98 -7.83 5.95 -6.13
CA LEU A 98 -6.58 6.65 -6.40
C LEU A 98 -6.69 8.05 -5.80
N THR A 99 -5.92 8.33 -4.76
CA THR A 99 -6.02 9.61 -4.05
C THR A 99 -4.65 10.24 -3.81
N LEU A 100 -4.66 11.55 -3.55
CA LEU A 100 -3.51 12.27 -3.01
C LEU A 100 -3.57 12.16 -1.48
N GLY A 101 -2.62 11.42 -0.90
CA GLY A 101 -2.41 11.35 0.53
C GLY A 101 -1.56 12.52 1.02
N GLN A 102 -1.93 13.10 2.15
CA GLN A 102 -1.14 14.12 2.84
C GLN A 102 -1.15 13.85 4.33
N VAL A 103 0.04 13.76 4.93
CA VAL A 103 0.19 13.67 6.39
C VAL A 103 1.12 14.76 6.87
N LEU A 104 0.60 15.66 7.70
CA LEU A 104 1.37 16.70 8.36
C LEU A 104 1.91 16.16 9.70
N GLN A 105 3.23 16.20 9.90
CA GLN A 105 3.80 15.95 11.22
C GLN A 105 3.83 17.27 11.98
N ILE A 106 2.95 17.45 12.97
CA ILE A 106 3.07 18.54 13.94
C ILE A 106 4.33 18.25 14.78
N LEU A 107 5.32 19.15 14.70
CA LEU A 107 6.48 19.13 15.59
C LEU A 107 6.01 19.51 16.99
N THR A 108 5.62 18.54 17.81
CA THR A 108 5.58 18.74 19.25
C THR A 108 7.01 18.80 19.76
N LYS A 109 7.66 19.97 19.61
CA LYS A 109 8.75 20.33 20.52
C LYS A 109 8.08 20.48 21.89
N ARG A 110 8.30 19.51 22.78
CA ARG A 110 8.15 19.77 24.22
C ARG A 110 9.22 20.81 24.54
N ILE A 111 8.77 22.02 24.85
CA ILE A 111 9.57 23.07 25.50
C ILE A 111 9.68 22.67 26.97
#